data_AF-A0A9D6PHK8-F1
#
_entry.id   AF-A0A9D6PHK8-F1
#
_cell.length_a   1.000
_cell.length_b   1.000
_cell.length_c   1.000
_cell.angle_alpha   90.00
_cell.angle_beta   90.00
_cell.angle_gamma   90.00
#
_symmetry.space_group_name_H-M   'P 1'
#
loop_
_entity.id
_entity.type
_entity.pdbx_description
1 polymer ?
#
loop_
_entity_poly.entity_id
_entity_poly.type
_entity_poly.pdbx_seq_one_letter_code
_entity_poly.pdbx_strand_id
1 'polypeptide(L)'
;MTVTLIFLAGTVIFFLYHFWAEINILNVFEIKYRYTVFSVILEKYLIWITLIWLPVMVGLIFIGIPSGPIIFWGILLWGPVIAFVFHVLANLFSTRYILRKFSAAAKESPMLEPEMINLLKNSELSGFELALWPRLFLALPPRTLDLFIATVRIETEREPELLYRTLLGTSLRCGMQATWIYAVINVLTDFRPFPERDMAAFLFASGALLFSAILVRIPEFVPGKRAMRKFCLGWIGETVLPAKSPESLSEFSKTSEQNIP
;
A
#
# COMPACT_ATOMS: atom_id res chain seq x y z
N MET A 1 5.87 -13.10 -14.26
CA MET A 1 5.11 -13.23 -13.00
C MET A 1 5.22 -14.63 -12.40
N THR A 2 5.04 -15.69 -13.20
CA THR A 2 5.09 -17.10 -12.77
C THR A 2 6.45 -17.55 -12.24
N VAL A 3 7.56 -17.19 -12.90
CA VAL A 3 8.91 -17.60 -12.47
C VAL A 3 9.30 -17.00 -11.12
N THR A 4 8.94 -15.73 -10.87
CA THR A 4 9.23 -15.04 -9.61
C THR A 4 8.39 -15.60 -8.46
N LEU A 5 7.11 -15.93 -8.70
CA LEU A 5 6.24 -16.59 -7.73
C LEU A 5 6.69 -18.02 -7.41
N ILE A 6 7.16 -18.77 -8.41
CA ILE A 6 7.71 -20.13 -8.23
C ILE A 6 9.02 -20.08 -7.45
N PHE A 7 9.89 -19.10 -7.72
CA PHE A 7 11.12 -18.91 -6.96
C PHE A 7 10.81 -18.47 -5.51
N LEU A 8 9.86 -17.55 -5.31
CA LEU A 8 9.45 -17.08 -3.97
C LEU A 8 8.80 -18.22 -3.15
N ALA A 9 7.87 -18.94 -3.75
CA ALA A 9 7.22 -20.09 -3.14
C ALA A 9 8.24 -21.22 -2.90
N GLY A 10 9.14 -21.47 -3.85
CA GLY A 10 10.23 -22.44 -3.71
C GLY A 10 11.18 -22.08 -2.57
N THR A 11 11.50 -20.81 -2.38
CA THR A 11 12.38 -20.36 -1.29
C THR A 11 11.68 -20.46 0.06
N VAL A 12 10.41 -20.05 0.16
CA VAL A 12 9.61 -20.16 1.39
C VAL A 12 9.32 -21.61 1.74
N ILE A 13 8.98 -22.46 0.77
CA ILE A 13 8.75 -23.90 0.97
C ILE A 13 10.06 -24.60 1.30
N PHE A 14 11.18 -24.26 0.65
CA PHE A 14 12.50 -24.80 0.99
C PHE A 14 12.90 -24.44 2.43
N PHE A 15 12.70 -23.18 2.83
CA PHE A 15 12.95 -22.75 4.21
C PHE A 15 12.02 -23.46 5.18
N LEU A 16 10.70 -23.46 4.96
CA LEU A 16 9.75 -24.12 5.86
C LEU A 16 9.99 -25.62 5.94
N TYR A 17 10.30 -26.29 4.82
CA TYR A 17 10.57 -27.72 4.78
C TYR A 17 11.89 -28.08 5.49
N HIS A 18 12.98 -27.35 5.26
CA HIS A 18 14.23 -27.59 5.98
C HIS A 18 14.13 -27.23 7.45
N PHE A 19 13.50 -26.11 7.80
CA PHE A 19 13.33 -25.71 9.20
C PHE A 19 12.42 -26.67 9.96
N TRP A 20 11.29 -27.10 9.37
CA TRP A 20 10.35 -28.02 10.01
C TRP A 20 10.91 -29.45 10.14
N ALA A 21 11.59 -29.96 9.10
CA ALA A 21 12.15 -31.31 9.14
C ALA A 21 13.31 -31.45 10.15
N GLU A 22 14.03 -30.36 10.44
CA GLU A 22 15.17 -30.34 11.36
C GLU A 22 14.78 -30.03 12.83
N ILE A 23 13.71 -29.27 13.07
CA ILE A 23 13.28 -28.89 14.44
C ILE A 23 12.91 -30.09 15.32
N ASN A 24 12.43 -31.20 14.76
CA ASN A 24 12.02 -32.36 15.55
C ASN A 24 13.18 -33.24 16.06
N ILE A 25 14.44 -32.98 15.67
CA ILE A 25 15.59 -33.84 16.00
C ILE A 25 16.76 -33.03 16.61
N LEU A 26 16.78 -31.70 16.46
CA LEU A 26 17.94 -30.89 16.81
C LEU A 26 17.84 -30.25 18.19
N ASN A 27 18.89 -30.45 18.99
CA ASN A 27 19.09 -29.78 20.27
C ASN A 27 19.12 -28.25 20.05
N VAL A 28 18.51 -27.46 20.93
CA VAL A 28 18.36 -25.99 20.81
C VAL A 28 19.70 -25.29 20.52
N PHE A 29 20.80 -25.86 20.99
CA PHE A 29 22.15 -25.37 20.76
C PHE A 29 22.60 -25.51 19.29
N GLU A 30 22.25 -26.62 18.62
CA GLU A 30 22.62 -26.85 17.22
C GLU A 30 21.80 -25.98 16.26
N ILE A 31 20.52 -25.72 16.58
CA ILE A 31 19.68 -24.76 15.87
C ILE A 31 20.29 -23.35 15.94
N LYS A 32 20.73 -22.92 17.13
CA LYS A 32 21.40 -21.62 17.32
C LYS A 32 22.73 -21.54 16.56
N TYR A 33 23.52 -22.61 16.55
CA TYR A 33 24.77 -22.67 15.80
C TYR A 33 24.53 -22.56 14.29
N ARG A 34 23.61 -23.34 13.74
CA ARG A 34 23.24 -23.30 12.31
C ARG A 34 22.67 -21.94 11.91
N TYR A 35 21.83 -21.35 12.75
CA TYR A 35 21.34 -19.98 12.58
C TYR A 35 22.48 -18.97 12.52
N THR A 36 23.48 -19.09 13.41
CA THR A 36 24.64 -18.18 13.45
C THR A 36 25.51 -18.32 12.20
N VAL A 37 25.82 -19.56 11.78
CA VAL A 37 26.58 -19.81 10.54
C VAL A 37 25.84 -19.26 9.33
N PHE A 38 24.54 -19.50 9.25
CA PHE A 38 23.69 -18.96 8.19
C PHE A 38 23.69 -17.42 8.18
N SER A 39 23.57 -16.79 9.34
CA SER A 39 23.62 -15.32 9.48
C SER A 39 24.93 -14.73 8.94
N VAL A 40 26.08 -15.34 9.25
CA VAL A 40 27.40 -14.90 8.78
C VAL A 40 27.53 -15.07 7.26
N ILE A 41 27.02 -16.17 6.70
CA ILE A 41 27.00 -16.37 5.24
C ILE A 41 26.10 -15.33 4.58
N LEU A 42 24.93 -15.06 5.16
CA LEU A 42 23.98 -14.08 4.65
C LEU A 42 24.59 -12.68 4.61
N GLU A 43 25.33 -12.26 5.65
CA GLU A 43 26.04 -10.97 5.69
C GLU A 43 26.99 -10.77 4.51
N LYS A 44 27.70 -11.83 4.07
CA LYS A 44 28.61 -11.77 2.92
C LYS A 44 27.89 -11.47 1.61
N TYR A 45 26.67 -11.96 1.44
CA TYR A 45 25.86 -11.75 0.25
C TYR A 45 24.87 -10.57 0.39
N LEU A 46 24.71 -10.03 1.60
CA LEU A 46 23.73 -8.99 1.91
C LEU A 46 23.91 -7.74 1.06
N ILE A 47 25.17 -7.37 0.75
CA ILE A 47 25.44 -6.21 -0.10
C ILE A 47 24.96 -6.41 -1.55
N TRP A 48 25.15 -7.60 -2.11
CA TRP A 48 24.71 -7.94 -3.46
C TRP A 48 23.19 -8.10 -3.53
N ILE A 49 22.61 -8.76 -2.54
CA ILE A 49 21.16 -8.87 -2.38
C ILE A 49 20.57 -7.47 -2.30
N THR A 50 21.14 -6.57 -1.50
CA THR A 50 20.70 -5.17 -1.36
C THR A 50 20.81 -4.40 -2.67
N LEU A 51 21.94 -4.50 -3.38
CA LEU A 51 22.15 -3.79 -4.66
C LEU A 51 21.17 -4.23 -5.74
N ILE A 52 20.78 -5.50 -5.77
CA ILE A 52 19.78 -6.02 -6.71
C ILE A 52 18.36 -5.67 -6.24
N TRP A 53 18.08 -5.78 -4.94
CA TRP A 53 16.74 -5.50 -4.42
C TRP A 53 16.37 -4.03 -4.51
N LEU A 54 17.32 -3.11 -4.33
CA LEU A 54 17.04 -1.68 -4.35
C LEU A 54 16.35 -1.21 -5.65
N PRO A 55 16.87 -1.50 -6.86
CA PRO A 55 16.19 -1.12 -8.11
C PRO A 55 14.87 -1.87 -8.32
N VAL A 56 14.77 -3.14 -7.91
CA VAL A 56 13.50 -3.87 -8.02
C VAL A 56 12.45 -3.21 -7.13
N MET A 57 12.74 -2.93 -5.85
CA MET A 57 11.79 -2.26 -4.94
C MET A 57 11.36 -0.90 -5.46
N VAL A 58 12.30 -0.09 -5.96
CA VAL A 58 11.97 1.19 -6.60
C VAL A 58 11.02 0.96 -7.76
N GLY A 59 11.31 0.00 -8.65
CA GLY A 59 10.44 -0.37 -9.77
C GLY A 59 9.02 -0.76 -9.32
N LEU A 60 8.89 -1.61 -8.30
CA LEU A 60 7.60 -2.03 -7.76
C LEU A 60 6.80 -0.85 -7.17
N ILE A 61 7.48 0.09 -6.49
CA ILE A 61 6.86 1.30 -5.97
C ILE A 61 6.32 2.16 -7.12
N PHE A 62 7.08 2.30 -8.21
CA PHE A 62 6.66 3.04 -9.41
C PHE A 62 5.46 2.41 -10.11
N ILE A 63 5.42 1.07 -10.17
CA ILE A 63 4.29 0.32 -10.75
C ILE A 63 3.04 0.37 -9.84
N GLY A 64 3.19 0.81 -8.59
CA GLY A 64 2.09 0.95 -7.65
C GLY A 64 1.74 -0.33 -6.90
N ILE A 65 2.70 -1.26 -6.77
CA ILE A 65 2.54 -2.44 -5.93
C ILE A 65 2.25 -2.00 -4.48
N PRO A 66 1.31 -2.66 -3.78
CA PRO A 66 1.01 -2.35 -2.39
C PRO A 66 2.27 -2.32 -1.52
N SER A 67 2.31 -1.35 -0.61
CA SER A 67 3.48 -1.10 0.25
C SER A 67 3.79 -2.23 1.23
N GLY A 68 2.81 -3.07 1.59
CA GLY A 68 2.98 -4.15 2.58
C GLY A 68 4.07 -5.15 2.23
N PRO A 69 4.00 -5.85 1.07
CA PRO A 69 5.05 -6.77 0.64
C PRO A 69 6.45 -6.15 0.55
N ILE A 70 6.54 -4.92 0.05
CA ILE A 70 7.80 -4.19 -0.09
C ILE A 70 8.42 -3.89 1.28
N ILE A 71 7.61 -3.39 2.22
CA ILE A 71 8.05 -3.12 3.60
C ILE A 71 8.42 -4.43 4.31
N PHE A 72 7.67 -5.52 4.11
CA PHE A 72 7.97 -6.82 4.71
C PHE A 72 9.39 -7.31 4.35
N TRP A 73 9.70 -7.33 3.05
CA TRP A 73 11.03 -7.70 2.58
C TRP A 73 12.11 -6.73 3.05
N GLY A 74 11.83 -5.42 3.04
CA GLY A 74 12.75 -4.42 3.58
C GLY A 74 13.07 -4.67 5.06
N ILE A 75 12.08 -5.01 5.88
CA ILE A 75 12.28 -5.29 7.30
C ILE A 75 13.16 -6.52 7.49
N LEU A 76 12.93 -7.59 6.73
CA LEU A 76 13.75 -8.81 6.83
C LEU A 76 15.22 -8.58 6.44
N LEU A 77 15.49 -7.70 5.46
CA LEU A 77 16.83 -7.49 4.92
C LEU A 77 17.62 -6.39 5.64
N TRP A 78 16.94 -5.30 6.01
CA TRP A 78 17.58 -4.07 6.50
C TRP A 78 17.10 -3.64 7.89
N GLY A 79 16.11 -4.35 8.45
CA GLY A 79 15.47 -3.96 9.70
C GLY A 79 14.43 -2.85 9.53
N PRO A 80 13.63 -2.59 10.58
CA PRO A 80 12.42 -1.80 10.49
C PRO A 80 12.64 -0.33 10.16
N VAL A 81 13.66 0.30 10.74
CA VAL A 81 13.92 1.73 10.55
C VAL A 81 14.38 2.03 9.11
N ILE A 82 15.33 1.24 8.59
CA ILE A 82 15.87 1.45 7.25
C ILE A 82 14.80 1.18 6.19
N ALA A 83 14.05 0.08 6.33
CA ALA A 83 12.94 -0.25 5.45
C ALA A 83 11.88 0.85 5.40
N PHE A 84 11.51 1.40 6.57
CA PHE A 84 10.56 2.51 6.67
C PHE A 84 11.07 3.76 5.96
N VAL A 85 12.28 4.24 6.29
CA VAL A 85 12.85 5.47 5.72
C VAL A 85 12.98 5.35 4.21
N PHE A 86 13.54 4.24 3.73
CA PHE A 86 13.71 4.00 2.30
C PHE A 86 12.36 4.02 1.56
N HIS A 87 11.36 3.31 2.09
CA HIS A 87 10.06 3.22 1.45
C HIS A 87 9.34 4.57 1.41
N VAL A 88 9.42 5.36 2.49
CA VAL A 88 8.87 6.72 2.54
C VAL A 88 9.55 7.62 1.50
N LEU A 89 10.88 7.60 1.43
CA LEU A 89 11.63 8.42 0.46
C LEU A 89 11.33 8.02 -0.98
N ALA A 90 11.23 6.72 -1.27
CA ALA A 90 10.89 6.22 -2.60
C ALA A 90 9.47 6.65 -3.02
N ASN A 91 8.51 6.61 -2.09
CA ASN A 91 7.16 7.11 -2.34
C ASN A 91 7.12 8.62 -2.58
N LEU A 92 7.90 9.39 -1.81
CA LEU A 92 8.00 10.84 -1.98
C LEU A 92 8.63 11.19 -3.33
N PHE A 93 9.71 10.49 -3.72
CA PHE A 93 10.36 10.68 -5.01
C PHE A 93 9.42 10.36 -6.17
N SER A 94 8.71 9.23 -6.11
CA SER A 94 7.76 8.83 -7.14
C SER A 94 6.57 9.80 -7.21
N THR A 95 6.05 10.29 -6.07
CA THR A 95 5.04 11.35 -6.05
C THR A 95 5.56 12.59 -6.77
N ARG A 96 6.75 13.08 -6.42
CA ARG A 96 7.35 14.27 -7.05
C ARG A 96 7.52 14.09 -8.55
N TYR A 97 7.95 12.91 -9.00
CA TYR A 97 8.07 12.58 -10.41
C TYR A 97 6.72 12.65 -11.13
N ILE A 98 5.68 12.03 -10.57
CA ILE A 98 4.31 12.05 -11.14
C ILE A 98 3.79 13.49 -11.20
N LEU A 99 3.90 14.24 -10.09
CA LEU A 99 3.45 15.64 -10.06
C LEU A 99 4.13 16.46 -11.15
N ARG A 100 5.44 16.35 -11.35
CA ARG A 100 6.15 17.12 -12.39
C ARG A 100 5.81 16.69 -13.80
N LYS A 101 5.66 15.39 -14.04
CA LYS A 101 5.37 14.85 -15.37
C LYS A 101 3.94 15.14 -15.82
N PHE A 102 2.98 15.03 -14.90
CA PHE A 102 1.56 15.13 -15.22
C PHE A 102 0.95 16.51 -14.91
N SER A 103 1.55 17.35 -14.05
CA SER A 103 1.06 18.73 -13.86
C SER A 103 1.23 19.61 -15.11
N ALA A 104 2.21 19.31 -15.97
CA ALA A 104 2.36 20.00 -17.26
C ALA A 104 1.42 19.44 -18.35
N ALA A 105 0.83 18.25 -18.15
CA ALA A 105 -0.04 17.57 -19.11
C ALA A 105 -1.54 17.74 -18.79
N ALA A 106 -1.88 18.68 -17.91
CA ALA A 106 -3.19 18.90 -17.29
C ALA A 106 -4.31 19.41 -18.24
N LYS A 107 -4.44 18.84 -19.45
CA LYS A 107 -5.72 18.87 -20.16
C LYS A 107 -6.53 17.60 -19.97
N GLU A 108 -5.90 16.45 -19.75
CA GLU A 108 -6.53 15.20 -19.29
C GLU A 108 -5.40 14.18 -19.07
N SER A 109 -5.32 13.55 -17.90
CA SER A 109 -4.36 12.47 -17.69
C SER A 109 -4.89 11.23 -18.42
N PRO A 110 -4.22 10.71 -19.48
CA PRO A 110 -4.71 9.54 -20.21
C PRO A 110 -4.65 8.25 -19.38
N MET A 111 -4.11 8.32 -18.16
CA MET A 111 -3.98 7.18 -17.23
C MET A 111 -5.15 7.06 -16.25
N LEU A 112 -6.03 8.06 -16.16
CA LEU A 112 -7.22 8.02 -15.32
C LEU A 112 -8.45 7.74 -16.18
N GLU A 113 -9.36 6.91 -15.68
CA GLU A 113 -10.63 6.69 -16.36
C GLU A 113 -11.48 7.97 -16.37
N PRO A 114 -12.25 8.23 -17.42
CA PRO A 114 -13.08 9.44 -17.53
C PRO A 114 -14.06 9.61 -16.36
N GLU A 115 -14.60 8.51 -15.82
CA GLU A 115 -15.51 8.51 -14.67
C GLU A 115 -14.81 9.08 -13.41
N MET A 116 -13.55 8.68 -13.17
CA MET A 116 -12.73 9.18 -12.07
C MET A 116 -12.39 10.67 -12.23
N ILE A 117 -12.12 11.12 -13.47
CA ILE A 117 -11.87 12.54 -13.78
C ILE A 117 -13.14 13.36 -13.50
N ASN A 118 -14.31 12.84 -13.90
CA ASN A 118 -15.59 13.50 -13.63
C ASN A 118 -15.90 13.55 -12.13
N LEU A 119 -15.63 12.47 -11.38
CA LEU A 119 -15.76 12.44 -9.93
C LEU A 119 -14.90 13.52 -9.27
N LEU A 120 -13.64 13.64 -9.69
CA LEU A 120 -12.71 14.66 -9.19
C LEU A 120 -13.20 16.08 -9.48
N LYS A 121 -13.59 16.37 -10.73
CA LYS A 121 -14.13 17.67 -11.14
C LYS A 121 -15.39 18.05 -10.34
N ASN A 122 -16.28 17.09 -10.08
CA ASN A 122 -17.53 17.31 -9.34
C ASN A 122 -17.35 17.36 -7.81
N SER A 123 -16.18 16.94 -7.30
CA SER A 123 -15.91 16.85 -5.87
C SER A 123 -15.45 18.16 -5.24
N GLU A 124 -15.01 19.15 -6.04
CA GLU A 124 -14.40 20.41 -5.56
C GLU A 124 -13.18 20.20 -4.63
N LEU A 125 -12.48 19.06 -4.78
CA LEU A 125 -11.30 18.73 -3.97
C LEU A 125 -10.05 19.47 -4.41
N SER A 126 -9.26 19.92 -3.43
CA SER A 126 -7.93 20.48 -3.69
C SER A 126 -6.83 19.40 -3.62
N GLY A 127 -5.69 19.66 -4.24
CA GLY A 127 -4.54 18.76 -4.20
C GLY A 127 -4.02 18.57 -2.77
N PHE A 128 -4.12 19.59 -1.91
CA PHE A 128 -3.77 19.49 -0.50
C PHE A 128 -4.68 18.56 0.30
N GLU A 129 -5.98 18.54 0.01
CA GLU A 129 -6.93 17.65 0.70
C GLU A 129 -6.67 16.18 0.32
N LEU A 130 -6.33 15.92 -0.95
CA LEU A 130 -5.97 14.60 -1.44
C LEU A 130 -4.57 14.12 -0.98
N ALA A 131 -3.65 15.05 -0.69
CA ALA A 131 -2.27 14.72 -0.34
C ALA A 131 -2.10 14.04 1.03
N LEU A 132 -3.05 14.20 1.96
CA LEU A 132 -2.92 13.68 3.33
C LEU A 132 -3.95 12.60 3.67
N TRP A 133 -5.24 12.98 3.74
CA TRP A 133 -6.27 12.10 4.33
C TRP A 133 -6.51 10.82 3.52
N PRO A 134 -6.69 10.89 2.19
CA PRO A 134 -6.85 9.68 1.38
C PRO A 134 -5.67 8.72 1.44
N ARG A 135 -4.46 9.22 1.73
CA ARG A 135 -3.28 8.36 1.82
C ARG A 135 -3.31 7.45 3.04
N LEU A 136 -4.00 7.85 4.12
CA LEU A 136 -4.17 7.01 5.31
C LEU A 136 -5.06 5.80 5.03
N PHE A 137 -5.88 5.88 4.00
CA PHE A 137 -6.78 4.82 3.60
C PHE A 137 -6.06 3.73 2.81
N LEU A 138 -5.97 2.54 3.39
CA LEU A 138 -5.30 1.41 2.75
C LEU A 138 -5.98 0.98 1.44
N ALA A 139 -7.29 1.19 1.33
CA ALA A 139 -8.09 0.89 0.14
C ALA A 139 -7.73 1.76 -1.07
N LEU A 140 -7.10 2.91 -0.87
CA LEU A 140 -6.69 3.80 -1.95
C LEU A 140 -5.21 3.57 -2.30
N PRO A 141 -4.88 3.17 -3.54
CA PRO A 141 -3.50 3.01 -3.97
C PRO A 141 -2.77 4.36 -4.01
N PRO A 142 -1.54 4.47 -3.46
CA PRO A 142 -0.79 5.72 -3.45
C PRO A 142 -0.57 6.34 -4.85
N ARG A 143 -0.29 5.52 -5.87
CA ARG A 143 -0.04 6.02 -7.24
C ARG A 143 -1.30 6.63 -7.88
N THR A 144 -2.46 6.04 -7.63
CA THR A 144 -3.74 6.60 -8.08
C THR A 144 -3.99 7.96 -7.42
N LEU A 145 -3.71 8.08 -6.11
CA LEU A 145 -3.79 9.36 -5.42
C LEU A 145 -2.80 10.39 -5.98
N ASP A 146 -1.58 9.99 -6.33
CA ASP A 146 -0.61 10.89 -6.94
C ASP A 146 -1.09 11.44 -8.29
N LEU A 147 -1.74 10.59 -9.09
CA LEU A 147 -2.38 11.00 -10.36
C LEU A 147 -3.57 11.92 -10.12
N PHE A 148 -4.41 11.63 -9.12
CA PHE A 148 -5.52 12.51 -8.75
C PHE A 148 -5.03 13.89 -8.33
N ILE A 149 -4.03 13.93 -7.45
CA ILE A 149 -3.42 15.19 -7.01
C ILE A 149 -2.85 15.94 -8.20
N ALA A 150 -2.12 15.27 -9.11
CA ALA A 150 -1.60 15.91 -10.32
C ALA A 150 -2.71 16.47 -11.23
N THR A 151 -3.92 15.88 -11.20
CA THR A 151 -5.06 16.26 -12.03
C THR A 151 -5.86 17.44 -11.45
N VAL A 152 -6.05 17.48 -10.13
CA VAL A 152 -6.84 18.55 -9.47
C VAL A 152 -5.99 19.67 -8.89
N ARG A 153 -4.66 19.55 -8.94
CA ARG A 153 -3.75 20.57 -8.42
C ARG A 153 -4.06 21.92 -9.06
N ILE A 154 -4.36 22.90 -8.21
CA ILE A 154 -4.55 24.29 -8.62
C ILE A 154 -3.16 24.92 -8.77
N GLU A 155 -2.96 25.76 -9.80
CA GLU A 155 -1.65 26.41 -10.06
C GLU A 155 -1.10 27.17 -8.85
N THR A 156 -1.98 27.65 -7.97
CA THR A 156 -1.62 28.36 -6.73
C THR A 156 -1.04 27.45 -5.64
N GLU A 157 -1.22 26.13 -5.73
CA GLU A 157 -0.69 25.17 -4.74
C GLU A 157 0.82 24.95 -4.92
N ARG A 158 1.58 25.28 -3.87
CA ARG A 158 3.04 25.14 -3.83
C ARG A 158 3.45 23.67 -3.72
N GLU A 159 4.28 23.20 -4.65
CA GLU A 159 4.81 21.81 -4.69
C GLU A 159 5.43 21.37 -3.34
N PRO A 160 6.27 22.19 -2.65
CA PRO A 160 6.87 21.78 -1.38
C PRO A 160 5.85 21.48 -0.26
N GLU A 161 4.77 22.26 -0.17
CA GLU A 161 3.74 22.05 0.84
C GLU A 161 2.94 20.77 0.55
N LEU A 162 2.69 20.50 -0.72
CA LEU A 162 1.99 19.30 -1.16
C LEU A 162 2.83 18.03 -0.94
N LEU A 163 4.15 18.12 -1.18
CA LEU A 163 5.10 17.07 -0.85
C LEU A 163 5.22 16.86 0.66
N TYR A 164 5.18 17.91 1.47
CA TYR A 164 5.19 17.79 2.92
C TYR A 164 3.95 17.04 3.45
N ARG A 165 2.75 17.40 2.97
CA ARG A 165 1.51 16.68 3.32
C ARG A 165 1.54 15.23 2.84
N THR A 166 2.07 14.99 1.64
CA THR A 166 2.29 13.64 1.11
C THR A 166 3.26 12.85 1.99
N LEU A 167 4.36 13.45 2.42
CA LEU A 167 5.33 12.84 3.31
C LEU A 167 4.65 12.42 4.61
N LEU A 168 3.89 13.30 5.25
CA LEU A 168 3.14 12.98 6.47
C LEU A 168 2.17 11.80 6.26
N GLY A 169 1.32 11.86 5.23
CA GLY A 169 0.35 10.79 4.96
C GLY A 169 1.01 9.45 4.64
N THR A 170 2.10 9.49 3.86
CA THR A 170 2.89 8.31 3.50
C THR A 170 3.58 7.73 4.73
N SER A 171 4.24 8.56 5.54
CA SER A 171 4.91 8.13 6.77
C SER A 171 3.92 7.49 7.75
N LEU A 172 2.73 8.07 7.94
CA LEU A 172 1.70 7.48 8.79
C LEU A 172 1.22 6.13 8.25
N ARG A 173 0.90 6.05 6.94
CA ARG A 173 0.47 4.80 6.30
C ARG A 173 1.54 3.70 6.42
N CYS A 174 2.77 4.03 6.10
CA CYS A 174 3.90 3.10 6.15
C CYS A 174 4.24 2.73 7.59
N GLY A 175 4.08 3.66 8.54
CA GLY A 175 4.30 3.42 9.96
C GLY A 175 3.33 2.41 10.53
N MET A 176 2.04 2.50 10.17
CA MET A 176 1.03 1.49 10.54
C MET A 176 1.41 0.10 10.00
N GLN A 177 1.80 0.02 8.72
CA GLN A 177 2.20 -1.25 8.09
C GLN A 177 3.47 -1.83 8.68
N ALA A 178 4.51 -1.00 8.88
CA ALA A 178 5.77 -1.42 9.45
C ALA A 178 5.61 -1.89 10.90
N THR A 179 4.80 -1.19 11.69
CA THR A 179 4.50 -1.58 13.09
C THR A 179 3.78 -2.92 13.13
N TRP A 180 2.80 -3.13 12.24
CA TRP A 180 2.09 -4.40 12.16
C TRP A 180 3.01 -5.56 11.74
N ILE A 181 3.82 -5.36 10.70
CA ILE A 181 4.77 -6.39 10.24
C ILE A 181 5.79 -6.70 11.33
N TYR A 182 6.32 -5.67 12.00
CA TYR A 182 7.25 -5.85 13.10
C TYR A 182 6.62 -6.63 14.26
N ALA A 183 5.38 -6.33 14.63
CA ALA A 183 4.64 -7.07 15.65
C ALA A 183 4.41 -8.53 15.25
N VAL A 184 4.06 -8.80 13.99
CA VAL A 184 3.92 -10.17 13.46
C VAL A 184 5.25 -10.93 13.56
N ILE A 185 6.35 -10.32 13.11
CA ILE A 185 7.67 -10.93 13.17
C ILE A 185 8.05 -11.24 14.62
N ASN A 186 7.82 -10.32 15.56
CA ASN A 186 8.10 -10.57 16.97
C ASN A 186 7.24 -11.73 17.51
N VAL A 187 5.92 -11.75 17.25
CA VAL A 187 5.05 -12.85 17.69
C VAL A 187 5.48 -14.20 17.12
N LEU A 188 6.00 -14.24 15.89
CA LEU A 188 6.47 -15.47 15.26
C LEU A 188 7.88 -15.89 15.69
N THR A 189 8.73 -14.95 16.12
CA THR A 189 10.14 -15.23 16.45
C THR A 189 10.42 -15.28 17.95
N ASP A 190 9.57 -14.70 18.81
CA ASP A 190 9.80 -14.67 20.25
C ASP A 190 9.23 -15.89 20.98
N PHE A 191 10.14 -16.66 21.58
CA PHE A 191 9.90 -17.58 22.70
C PHE A 191 10.17 -16.88 24.05
N ARG A 192 9.77 -15.62 24.21
CA ARG A 192 10.03 -14.82 25.42
C ARG A 192 9.06 -15.16 26.55
N PRO A 193 9.43 -14.89 27.81
CA PRO A 193 8.59 -15.19 28.99
C PRO A 193 7.29 -14.37 29.09
N PHE A 194 7.10 -13.31 28.28
CA PHE A 194 5.93 -12.41 28.35
C PHE A 194 5.23 -12.22 26.99
N PRO A 195 4.58 -13.26 26.44
CA PRO A 195 3.93 -13.21 25.13
C PRO A 195 2.74 -12.23 25.06
N GLU A 196 2.18 -11.86 26.20
CA GLU A 196 1.01 -10.97 26.30
C GLU A 196 1.28 -9.57 25.72
N ARG A 197 2.48 -9.03 25.93
CA ARG A 197 2.85 -7.70 25.45
C ARG A 197 2.97 -7.66 23.93
N ASP A 198 3.56 -8.71 23.35
CA ASP A 198 3.74 -8.83 21.91
C ASP A 198 2.39 -9.09 21.21
N MET A 199 1.53 -9.90 21.85
CA MET A 199 0.16 -10.10 21.39
C MET A 199 -0.66 -8.80 21.47
N ALA A 200 -0.55 -8.02 22.55
CA ALA A 200 -1.22 -6.73 22.66
C ALA A 200 -0.76 -5.73 21.58
N ALA A 201 0.55 -5.66 21.31
CA ALA A 201 1.09 -4.83 20.24
C ALA A 201 0.59 -5.28 18.86
N PHE A 202 0.54 -6.59 18.61
CA PHE A 202 0.00 -7.16 17.38
C PHE A 202 -1.50 -6.85 17.21
N LEU A 203 -2.31 -7.04 18.24
CA LEU A 203 -3.74 -6.74 18.22
C LEU A 203 -4.00 -5.25 18.00
N PHE A 204 -3.24 -4.38 18.66
CA PHE A 204 -3.32 -2.93 18.47
C PHE A 204 -2.98 -2.53 17.02
N ALA A 205 -1.87 -3.03 16.49
CA ALA A 205 -1.47 -2.74 15.11
C ALA A 205 -2.47 -3.31 14.08
N SER A 206 -3.03 -4.49 14.35
CA SER A 206 -4.06 -5.11 13.51
C SER A 206 -5.35 -4.29 13.53
N GLY A 207 -5.77 -3.83 14.71
CA GLY A 207 -6.91 -2.94 14.88
C GLY A 207 -6.72 -1.61 14.14
N ALA A 208 -5.53 -1.01 14.21
CA ALA A 208 -5.20 0.22 13.48
C ALA A 208 -5.27 0.04 11.95
N LEU A 209 -4.71 -1.06 11.42
CA LEU A 209 -4.81 -1.38 10.00
C LEU A 209 -6.25 -1.63 9.57
N LEU A 210 -7.01 -2.42 10.35
CA LEU A 210 -8.41 -2.71 10.07
C LEU A 210 -9.24 -1.42 10.07
N PHE A 211 -9.04 -0.57 11.08
CA PHE A 211 -9.68 0.74 11.15
C PHE A 211 -9.35 1.57 9.91
N SER A 212 -8.08 1.68 9.52
CA SER A 212 -7.67 2.43 8.31
C SER A 212 -8.23 1.87 7.00
N ALA A 213 -8.52 0.56 6.93
CA ALA A 213 -9.13 -0.08 5.78
C ALA A 213 -10.66 0.16 5.71
N ILE A 214 -11.31 0.16 6.88
CA ILE A 214 -12.76 0.37 7.01
C ILE A 214 -13.11 1.86 6.95
N LEU A 215 -12.20 2.75 7.37
CA LEU A 215 -12.48 4.18 7.53
C LEU A 215 -13.02 4.84 6.25
N VAL A 216 -12.56 4.41 5.07
CA VAL A 216 -13.12 4.83 3.79
C VAL A 216 -14.61 4.53 3.71
N ARG A 217 -14.99 3.30 4.08
CA ARG A 217 -16.35 2.76 3.97
C ARG A 217 -17.35 3.42 4.90
N ILE A 218 -16.88 4.15 5.91
CA ILE A 218 -17.74 4.89 6.83
C ILE A 218 -17.52 6.39 6.57
N PRO A 219 -18.23 6.97 5.59
CA PRO A 219 -18.01 8.34 5.13
C PRO A 219 -18.23 9.39 6.24
N GLU A 220 -18.93 9.06 7.33
CA GLU A 220 -19.09 9.90 8.54
C GLU A 220 -17.76 10.18 9.24
N PHE A 221 -16.83 9.22 9.19
CA PHE A 221 -15.56 9.30 9.91
C PHE A 221 -14.41 9.79 9.04
N VAL A 222 -14.65 10.09 7.76
CA VAL A 222 -13.65 10.66 6.86
C VAL A 222 -13.39 12.11 7.28
N PRO A 223 -12.19 12.44 7.79
CA PRO A 223 -11.84 13.81 8.14
C PRO A 223 -11.75 14.66 6.87
N GLY A 224 -12.64 15.64 6.75
CA GLY A 224 -12.65 16.54 5.61
C GLY A 224 -14.06 17.02 5.26
N LYS A 225 -14.10 18.12 4.53
CA LYS A 225 -15.33 18.77 4.04
C LYS A 225 -16.21 17.79 3.25
N ARG A 226 -17.46 18.18 3.01
CA ARG A 226 -18.45 17.45 2.18
C ARG A 226 -17.87 16.90 0.86
N ALA A 227 -16.91 17.60 0.27
CA ALA A 227 -16.11 17.20 -0.89
C ALA A 227 -15.42 15.83 -0.75
N MET A 228 -14.64 15.64 0.32
CA MET A 228 -13.89 14.39 0.57
C MET A 228 -14.82 13.21 0.80
N ARG A 229 -15.96 13.47 1.45
CA ARG A 229 -17.03 12.49 1.67
C ARG A 229 -17.63 12.01 0.36
N LYS A 230 -17.97 12.94 -0.54
CA LYS A 230 -18.49 12.62 -1.89
C LYS A 230 -17.49 11.79 -2.70
N PHE A 231 -16.21 12.16 -2.65
CA PHE A 231 -15.15 11.42 -3.33
C PHE A 231 -15.01 9.99 -2.80
N CYS A 232 -14.96 9.81 -1.47
CA CYS A 232 -14.88 8.47 -0.88
C CYS A 232 -16.10 7.62 -1.22
N LEU A 233 -17.31 8.20 -1.17
CA LEU A 233 -18.54 7.52 -1.57
C LEU A 233 -18.54 7.11 -3.05
N GLY A 234 -18.09 7.99 -3.95
CA GLY A 234 -17.94 7.66 -5.37
C GLY A 234 -16.97 6.50 -5.59
N TRP A 235 -15.81 6.55 -4.92
CA TRP A 235 -14.81 5.48 -4.98
C TRP A 235 -15.33 4.12 -4.46
N ILE A 236 -16.14 4.13 -3.40
CA ILE A 236 -16.76 2.90 -2.87
C ILE A 236 -17.86 2.41 -3.80
N GLY A 237 -18.69 3.31 -4.34
CA GLY A 237 -19.80 2.97 -5.23
C GLY A 237 -19.37 2.24 -6.50
N GLU A 238 -18.23 2.62 -7.08
CA GLU A 238 -17.65 1.94 -8.24
C GLU A 238 -16.98 0.60 -7.88
N THR A 239 -16.49 0.43 -6.64
CA THR A 239 -15.85 -0.83 -6.20
C THR A 239 -16.82 -1.89 -5.66
N VAL A 240 -18.09 -1.53 -5.41
CA VAL A 240 -19.14 -2.45 -4.90
C VAL A 240 -20.11 -2.92 -6.00
N LEU A 241 -20.03 -2.40 -7.22
CA LEU A 241 -20.80 -2.91 -8.37
C LEU A 241 -19.86 -3.70 -9.30
N PRO A 242 -19.89 -5.05 -9.32
CA PRO A 242 -19.27 -5.77 -10.40
C PRO A 242 -20.04 -5.44 -11.68
N ALA A 243 -19.28 -5.17 -12.75
CA ALA A 243 -19.65 -5.16 -14.16
C ALA A 243 -21.14 -4.95 -14.45
N LYS A 244 -21.50 -3.79 -14.99
CA LYS A 244 -22.69 -3.67 -15.84
C LYS A 244 -22.68 -4.85 -16.81
N SER A 245 -23.57 -5.82 -16.60
CA SER A 245 -23.94 -6.73 -17.67
C SER A 245 -24.53 -5.85 -18.78
N PRO A 246 -24.13 -6.01 -20.05
CA PRO A 246 -24.66 -5.20 -21.15
C PRO A 246 -26.18 -5.35 -21.34
N GLU A 247 -26.82 -6.30 -20.65
CA GLU A 247 -28.22 -6.67 -20.85
C GLU A 247 -29.21 -5.75 -20.11
N SER A 248 -28.81 -5.11 -19.01
CA SER A 248 -29.73 -4.28 -18.20
C SER A 248 -30.09 -2.91 -18.79
N LEU A 249 -29.38 -2.45 -19.83
CA LEU A 249 -29.74 -1.22 -20.57
C LEU A 249 -30.69 -1.47 -21.74
N SER A 250 -30.91 -2.74 -22.12
CA SER A 250 -31.86 -3.10 -23.18
C SER A 250 -33.30 -3.25 -22.69
N GLU A 251 -33.51 -3.51 -21.39
CA GLU A 251 -34.85 -3.61 -20.80
C GLU A 251 -35.46 -2.26 -20.45
N PHE A 252 -34.64 -1.24 -20.16
CA PHE A 252 -35.13 0.13 -19.91
C PHE A 252 -35.49 0.90 -21.18
N SER A 253 -34.97 0.49 -22.35
CA SER A 253 -35.33 1.07 -23.65
C SER A 253 -36.63 0.47 -24.20
N LYS A 254 -36.90 -0.83 -23.97
CA LYS A 254 -38.12 -1.48 -24.47
C LYS A 254 -39.38 -1.15 -23.68
N THR A 255 -39.27 -0.61 -22.47
CA THR A 255 -40.41 -0.24 -21.64
C THR A 255 -40.88 1.21 -21.81
N SER A 256 -40.10 2.09 -22.45
CA SER A 256 -40.51 3.48 -22.70
C SER A 256 -41.21 3.70 -24.04
N GLU A 257 -41.13 2.77 -25.00
CA GLU A 257 -41.79 2.87 -26.31
C GLU A 257 -43.19 2.22 -26.37
N GLN A 258 -43.68 1.58 -25.30
CA GLN A 258 -44.93 0.82 -25.35
C GLN A 258 -46.13 1.42 -24.60
N ASN A 259 -46.04 2.62 -24.02
CA ASN A 259 -47.19 3.24 -23.37
C ASN A 259 -47.25 4.75 -23.55
N ILE A 260 -47.65 5.19 -24.75
CA ILE A 260 -48.53 6.37 -24.90
C ILE A 260 -49.58 6.04 -25.97
N PRO A 261 -50.81 5.68 -25.58
CA PRO A 261 -52.00 5.78 -26.43
C PRO A 261 -52.45 7.24 -26.66
#